data_AF-A0A8H8YMZ5-F1
#
_entry.id   AF-A0A8H8YMZ5-F1
#
_cell.length_a   1.000
_cell.length_b   1.000
_cell.length_c   1.000
_cell.angle_alpha   90.00
_cell.angle_beta   90.00
_cell.angle_gamma   90.00
#
_symmetry.space_group_name_H-M   'P 1'
#
loop_
_entity.id
_entity.type
_entity.pdbx_description
1 polymer ?
#
loop_
_entity_poly.entity_id
_entity_poly.type
_entity_poly.pdbx_seq_one_letter_code
_entity_poly.pdbx_strand_id
1 'polypeptide(L)'
;MAKLKARGAITIASSTEQKNEKSQAITTVKKKVTTSYKVPPLTLRMSLKDKESIAGWVDDLQKLSERNVSAAKLFRALALYRDNIDDDELIKLIDKMN
;
A
#
# COMPACT_ATOMS: atom_id res chain seq x y z
N MET A 1 18.74 -59.98 -24.89
CA MET A 1 17.78 -58.84 -24.99
C MET A 1 16.47 -59.35 -24.41
N ALA A 2 15.75 -58.72 -23.48
CA ALA A 2 15.66 -57.35 -23.04
C ALA A 2 15.56 -57.28 -21.49
N LYS A 3 16.12 -56.19 -20.94
CA LYS A 3 15.90 -55.70 -19.57
C LYS A 3 14.41 -55.55 -19.29
N LEU A 4 13.97 -55.75 -18.04
CA LEU A 4 13.12 -54.83 -17.27
C LEU A 4 13.03 -55.35 -15.81
N LYS A 5 13.95 -54.84 -14.97
CA LYS A 5 13.94 -55.04 -13.51
C LYS A 5 12.93 -54.06 -12.91
N ALA A 6 11.72 -54.53 -12.62
CA ALA A 6 10.70 -53.76 -11.91
C ALA A 6 11.15 -53.55 -10.45
N ARG A 7 11.86 -52.45 -10.22
CA ARG A 7 12.15 -51.92 -8.88
C ARG A 7 10.85 -51.37 -8.32
N GLY A 8 10.23 -52.12 -7.41
CA GLY A 8 9.21 -51.59 -6.52
C GLY A 8 9.78 -50.44 -5.68
N ALA A 9 8.91 -49.50 -5.31
CA ALA A 9 9.24 -48.40 -4.42
C ALA A 9 9.64 -48.94 -3.04
N ILE A 10 10.91 -48.77 -2.67
CA ILE A 10 11.38 -49.02 -1.32
C ILE A 10 11.50 -47.66 -0.65
N THR A 11 10.50 -47.33 0.16
CA THR A 11 10.57 -46.27 1.15
C THR A 11 11.61 -46.68 2.20
N ILE A 12 12.76 -46.01 2.19
CA ILE A 12 13.77 -46.16 3.24
C ILE A 12 13.90 -44.79 3.90
N ALA A 13 12.93 -44.49 4.76
CA ALA A 13 13.14 -43.52 5.82
C ALA A 13 14.02 -44.20 6.88
N SER A 14 15.33 -44.06 6.77
CA SER A 14 16.25 -44.17 7.91
C SER A 14 17.69 -43.96 7.48
N SER A 15 18.40 -43.22 8.33
CA SER A 15 19.84 -43.30 8.62
C SER A 15 20.66 -42.09 8.19
N THR A 16 20.92 -41.28 9.22
CA THR A 16 22.05 -40.38 9.39
C THR A 16 23.36 -40.98 8.88
N GLU A 17 24.05 -40.28 8.00
CA GLU A 17 25.51 -40.31 7.92
C GLU A 17 26.02 -39.04 7.21
N GLN A 18 26.90 -38.33 7.92
CA GLN A 18 27.60 -37.15 7.47
C GLN A 18 28.51 -37.48 6.29
N LYS A 19 28.29 -36.88 5.11
CA LYS A 19 29.35 -36.68 4.13
C LYS A 19 29.31 -35.26 3.60
N ASN A 20 30.42 -34.60 3.86
CA ASN A 20 30.76 -33.21 3.60
C ASN A 20 31.13 -33.07 2.12
N GLU A 21 30.15 -32.90 1.24
CA GLU A 21 30.39 -32.36 -0.10
C GLU A 21 29.85 -30.93 -0.12
N LYS A 22 30.77 -29.96 -0.10
CA LYS A 22 30.46 -28.56 -0.30
C LYS A 22 29.93 -28.40 -1.72
N SER A 23 28.62 -28.50 -1.87
CA SER A 23 27.93 -28.03 -3.06
C SER A 23 28.34 -26.57 -3.25
N GLN A 24 28.85 -26.24 -4.44
CA GLN A 24 29.09 -24.85 -4.81
C GLN A 24 27.75 -24.14 -4.74
N ALA A 25 27.50 -23.47 -3.62
CA ALA A 25 26.29 -22.69 -3.41
C ALA A 25 26.27 -21.61 -4.49
N ILE A 26 25.30 -21.68 -5.40
CA ILE A 26 25.02 -20.61 -6.34
C ILE A 26 24.64 -19.40 -5.49
N THR A 27 25.59 -18.50 -5.27
CA THR A 27 25.33 -17.21 -4.63
C THR A 27 24.61 -16.34 -5.63
N THR A 28 23.29 -16.54 -5.79
CA THR A 28 22.46 -15.58 -6.51
C THR A 28 22.43 -14.30 -5.70
N VAL A 29 23.23 -13.32 -6.10
CA VAL A 29 23.06 -11.96 -5.60
C VAL A 29 21.68 -11.51 -6.07
N LYS A 30 20.72 -11.39 -5.15
CA LYS A 30 19.42 -10.76 -5.46
C LYS A 30 19.75 -9.35 -5.94
N LYS A 31 19.69 -9.11 -7.26
CA LYS A 31 19.74 -7.75 -7.80
C LYS A 31 18.52 -7.04 -7.20
N LYS A 32 18.78 -6.16 -6.24
CA LYS A 32 17.77 -5.29 -5.65
C LYS A 32 17.16 -4.52 -6.81
N VAL A 33 15.90 -4.79 -7.12
CA VAL A 33 15.18 -4.09 -8.18
C VAL A 33 15.25 -2.60 -7.83
N THR A 34 16.00 -1.83 -8.63
CA THR A 34 16.00 -0.37 -8.55
C THR A 34 14.68 0.13 -9.09
N THR A 35 13.61 -0.02 -8.32
CA THR A 35 12.34 0.62 -8.62
C THR A 35 12.55 2.13 -8.47
N SER A 36 12.46 2.87 -9.57
CA SER A 36 12.63 4.33 -9.65
C SER A 36 11.56 5.15 -8.89
N TYR A 37 10.70 4.52 -8.09
CA TYR A 37 9.65 5.20 -7.34
C TYR A 37 10.19 5.80 -6.03
N LYS A 38 11.27 6.57 -6.09
CA LYS A 38 11.69 7.47 -5.00
C LYS A 38 11.21 8.89 -5.28
N VAL A 39 10.00 9.02 -5.81
CA VAL A 39 9.28 10.29 -5.78
C VAL A 39 8.48 10.26 -4.49
N PRO A 40 8.74 11.18 -3.52
CA PRO A 40 7.89 11.30 -2.36
C PRO A 40 6.44 11.45 -2.86
N PRO A 41 5.45 10.77 -2.25
CA PRO A 41 4.07 10.97 -2.63
C PRO A 41 3.77 12.48 -2.61
N LEU A 42 3.16 13.00 -3.67
CA LEU A 42 2.76 14.40 -3.72
C LEU A 42 1.72 14.61 -2.61
N THR A 43 2.16 15.12 -1.47
CA THR A 43 1.28 15.46 -0.37
C THR A 43 0.58 16.78 -0.70
N LEU A 44 -0.72 16.85 -0.39
CA LEU A 44 -1.47 18.09 -0.50
C LEU A 44 -0.79 19.13 0.42
N ARG A 45 -0.23 20.19 -0.17
CA ARG A 45 0.43 21.26 0.58
C ARG A 45 -0.64 22.16 1.16
N MET A 46 -0.72 22.20 2.49
CA MET A 46 -1.67 23.00 3.24
C MET A 46 -0.95 23.68 4.40
N SER A 47 -1.42 24.88 4.79
CA SER A 47 -0.93 25.53 5.99
C SER A 47 -1.29 24.72 7.24
N LEU A 48 -0.63 24.97 8.37
CA LEU A 48 -0.95 24.27 9.61
C LEU A 48 -2.39 24.58 10.06
N LYS A 49 -2.83 25.83 9.88
CA LYS A 49 -4.18 26.28 10.21
C LYS A 49 -5.25 25.56 9.40
N ASP A 50 -5.02 25.35 8.10
CA ASP A 50 -5.97 24.65 7.24
C ASP A 50 -6.08 23.17 7.64
N LYS A 51 -4.94 22.55 7.99
CA LYS A 51 -4.91 21.17 8.48
C LYS A 51 -5.71 21.01 9.78
N GLU A 52 -5.55 21.94 10.72
CA GLU A 52 -6.33 21.96 11.96
C GLU A 52 -7.82 22.14 11.71
N SER A 53 -8.18 23.04 10.79
CA SER A 53 -9.58 23.29 10.42
C SER A 53 -10.24 22.04 9.83
N ILE A 54 -9.55 21.33 8.93
CA ILE A 54 -10.02 20.07 8.35
C ILE A 54 -10.08 18.97 9.40
N ALA A 55 -9.10 18.87 10.28
CA ALA A 55 -9.08 17.87 11.35
C ALA A 55 -10.26 18.06 12.32
N GLY A 56 -10.52 19.30 12.74
CA GLY A 56 -11.67 19.62 13.60
C GLY A 56 -12.99 19.22 12.95
N TRP A 57 -13.15 19.51 11.66
CA TRP A 57 -14.37 19.10 10.94
C TRP A 57 -14.51 17.57 10.85
N VAL A 58 -13.41 16.84 10.62
CA VAL A 58 -13.41 15.38 10.63
C VAL A 58 -13.82 14.82 11.99
N ASP A 59 -13.30 15.39 13.08
CA ASP A 59 -13.65 14.98 14.45
C ASP A 59 -15.13 15.20 14.74
N ASP A 60 -15.70 16.32 14.30
CA ASP A 60 -17.12 16.60 14.48
C ASP A 60 -18.02 15.66 13.66
N LEU A 61 -17.65 15.36 12.42
CA LEU A 61 -18.34 14.36 11.61
C LEU A 61 -18.24 12.95 12.21
N GLN A 62 -17.11 12.61 12.83
CA GLN A 62 -16.93 11.34 13.50
C GLN A 62 -17.83 11.22 14.74
N LYS A 63 -17.97 12.29 15.53
CA LYS A 63 -18.91 12.33 16.67
C LYS A 63 -20.36 12.17 16.20
N LEU A 64 -20.74 12.79 15.09
CA LEU A 64 -22.11 12.75 14.57
C LEU A 64 -22.49 11.40 13.93
N SER A 65 -21.53 10.74 13.28
CA SER A 65 -21.80 9.51 12.52
C SER A 65 -21.52 8.22 13.27
N GLU A 66 -20.89 8.30 14.46
CA GLU A 66 -20.35 7.17 15.23
C GLU A 66 -19.41 6.26 14.41
N ARG A 67 -18.94 6.74 13.25
CA ARG A 67 -18.11 5.99 12.32
C ARG A 67 -16.76 6.67 12.20
N ASN A 68 -15.73 5.87 11.92
CA ASN A 68 -14.42 6.41 11.61
C ASN A 68 -14.50 7.25 10.31
N VAL A 69 -14.32 8.56 10.44
CA VAL A 69 -14.22 9.50 9.32
C VAL A 69 -12.76 9.92 9.20
N SER A 70 -12.24 9.91 7.98
CA SER A 70 -10.91 10.42 7.69
C SER A 70 -11.02 11.61 6.75
N ALA A 71 -10.01 12.48 6.74
CA ALA A 71 -9.96 13.61 5.79
C ALA A 71 -10.14 13.15 4.33
N ALA A 72 -9.61 11.97 3.97
CA ALA A 72 -9.81 11.39 2.64
C ALA A 72 -11.28 11.05 2.34
N LYS A 73 -12.06 10.58 3.32
CA LYS A 73 -13.50 10.33 3.16
C LYS A 73 -14.26 11.63 3.01
N LEU A 74 -13.90 12.65 3.77
CA LEU A 74 -14.45 13.99 3.66
C LEU A 74 -14.24 14.56 2.25
N PHE A 75 -13.01 14.56 1.74
CA PHE A 75 -12.72 15.04 0.38
C PHE A 75 -13.43 14.22 -0.70
N ARG A 76 -13.55 12.90 -0.53
CA ARG A 76 -14.31 12.06 -1.45
C ARG A 76 -15.80 12.43 -1.45
N ALA A 77 -16.39 12.70 -0.28
CA ALA A 77 -17.77 13.14 -0.18
C ALA A 77 -17.99 14.49 -0.87
N LEU A 78 -17.09 15.46 -0.66
CA LEU A 78 -17.14 16.76 -1.33
C LEU A 78 -17.04 16.61 -2.86
N ALA A 79 -16.17 15.74 -3.36
CA ALA A 79 -16.06 15.47 -4.79
C ALA A 79 -17.35 14.88 -5.39
N LEU A 80 -18.06 14.02 -4.65
CA LEU A 80 -19.36 13.49 -5.06
C LEU A 80 -20.47 14.55 -4.97
N TYR A 81 -20.32 15.53 -4.10
CA TYR A 81 -21.27 16.64 -3.92
C TYR A 81 -21.00 17.82 -4.86
N ARG A 82 -19.99 17.72 -5.75
CA ARG A 82 -19.53 18.82 -6.62
C ARG A 82 -20.67 19.50 -7.37
N ASP A 83 -21.60 18.73 -7.93
CA ASP A 83 -22.69 19.28 -8.75
C ASP A 83 -23.70 20.12 -7.96
N ASN A 84 -23.62 20.10 -6.62
CA ASN A 84 -24.45 20.90 -5.72
C ASN A 84 -23.68 22.10 -5.12
N ILE A 85 -22.46 22.36 -5.59
CA ILE A 85 -21.65 23.50 -5.19
C ILE A 85 -21.77 24.55 -6.28
N ASP A 86 -22.06 25.80 -5.90
CA ASP A 86 -22.04 26.92 -6.83
C ASP A 86 -20.59 27.27 -7.20
N ASP A 87 -20.25 27.07 -8.47
CA ASP A 87 -18.90 27.33 -9.00
C ASP A 87 -18.51 28.82 -8.84
N ASP A 88 -19.45 29.75 -8.97
CA ASP A 88 -19.17 31.19 -8.84
C ASP A 88 -18.86 31.57 -7.39
N GLU A 89 -19.56 30.96 -6.43
CA GLU A 89 -19.25 31.14 -5.00
C GLU A 89 -17.90 30.51 -4.64
N LEU A 90 -17.61 29.32 -5.18
CA LEU A 90 -16.35 28.63 -4.95
C LEU A 90 -15.15 29.43 -5.46
N ILE A 91 -15.25 30.01 -6.66
CA ILE A 91 -14.21 30.87 -7.23
C ILE A 91 -13.99 32.11 -6.35
N LYS A 92 -15.07 32.79 -5.93
CA LYS A 92 -14.97 33.95 -5.02
C LYS A 92 -14.30 33.62 -3.69
N LEU A 93 -14.52 32.42 -3.17
CA LEU A 93 -13.87 31.96 -1.94
C LEU A 93 -12.36 31.73 -2.15
N ILE A 94 -11.98 31.09 -3.25
CA ILE A 94 -10.58 30.86 -3.62
C ILE A 94 -9.83 32.19 -3.82
N ASP A 95 -10.45 33.16 -4.48
CA ASP A 95 -9.85 34.47 -4.72
C ASP A 95 -9.61 35.26 -3.43
N LYS A 96 -10.44 35.05 -2.40
CA LYS A 96 -10.23 35.66 -1.07
C LYS A 96 -9.12 34.99 -0.26
N MET A 97 -8.71 33.78 -0.65
CA MET A 97 -7.64 33.03 0.03
C MET A 97 -6.24 33.34 -0.54
N ASN A 98 -6.18 33.86 -1.77
CA ASN A 98 -4.95 34.33 -2.42
C ASN A 98 -4.64 35.79 -2.07
#